data_AF-A0A357NDK1-F1
#
_entry.id   AF-A0A357NDK1-F1
#
_cell.length_a   1.000
_cell.length_b   1.000
_cell.length_c   1.000
_cell.angle_alpha   90.00
_cell.angle_beta   90.00
_cell.angle_gamma   90.00
#
_symmetry.space_group_name_H-M   'P 1'
#
loop_
_entity.id
_entity.type
_entity.pdbx_description
1 polymer ?
#
loop_
_entity_poly.entity_id
_entity_poly.type
_entity_poly.pdbx_seq_one_letter_code
_entity_poly.pdbx_strand_id
1 'polypeptide(L)'
;MSIAIVPVGLTKHRANLCPLRSFTPKEAAAVIAQVAPWQHKFREEYGEALVYLADEFYLAAGAAIPDYDHYADFPQLENGVGLVRLFMEKWEAARQRLPASLAQPRKVSVVAGPSAARVLAPLLAELTVENLTTRLITVENRFFGEEVTATGLLTGQDIIDKLKNADLGDAVIIPGISLRQGDEVFLDDLTVADVAAKVPVPLQVAYDPEELLEKILYA
;
A
#
# COMPACT_ATOMS: atom_id res chain seq x y z
N MET A 1 19.36 17.55 -5.33
CA MET A 1 19.95 16.19 -5.21
C MET A 1 19.39 15.60 -3.91
N SER A 2 18.70 14.47 -3.97
CA SER A 2 18.08 13.83 -2.80
C SER A 2 18.63 12.42 -2.61
N ILE A 3 18.55 11.91 -1.38
CA ILE A 3 19.06 10.60 -0.96
C ILE A 3 17.91 9.84 -0.30
N ALA A 4 17.59 8.66 -0.82
CA ALA A 4 16.68 7.73 -0.17
C ALA A 4 17.47 6.72 0.68
N ILE A 5 16.98 6.46 1.88
CA ILE A 5 17.43 5.37 2.74
C ILE A 5 16.31 4.33 2.73
N VAL A 6 16.59 3.21 2.08
CA VAL A 6 15.66 2.10 1.88
C VAL A 6 16.21 0.84 2.55
N PRO A 7 15.37 0.00 3.17
CA PRO A 7 15.82 -1.32 3.61
C PRO A 7 16.12 -2.21 2.40
N VAL A 8 16.95 -3.23 2.61
CA VAL A 8 17.19 -4.23 1.56
C VAL A 8 15.96 -5.12 1.44
N GLY A 9 15.35 -5.16 0.25
CA GLY A 9 14.24 -6.08 -0.05
C GLY A 9 14.70 -7.54 0.01
N LEU A 10 13.98 -8.36 0.79
CA LEU A 10 14.28 -9.78 0.96
C LEU A 10 13.18 -10.62 0.33
N THR A 11 13.54 -11.41 -0.70
CA THR A 11 12.67 -12.45 -1.25
C THR A 11 13.10 -13.83 -0.77
N LYS A 12 12.27 -14.85 -0.98
CA LYS A 12 12.56 -16.25 -0.67
C LYS A 12 13.65 -16.85 -1.58
N HIS A 13 14.02 -16.16 -2.67
CA HIS A 13 15.01 -16.62 -3.65
C HIS A 13 16.42 -16.13 -3.29
N ARG A 14 16.98 -16.62 -2.18
CA ARG A 14 18.29 -16.18 -1.65
C ARG A 14 19.27 -17.33 -1.33
N ALA A 15 19.11 -18.46 -2.00
CA ALA A 15 20.02 -19.60 -1.82
C ALA A 15 21.48 -19.16 -2.08
N ASN A 16 22.39 -19.54 -1.18
CA ASN A 16 23.83 -19.22 -1.23
C ASN A 16 24.20 -17.73 -1.09
N LEU A 17 23.31 -16.89 -0.55
CA LEU A 17 23.61 -15.49 -0.22
C LEU A 17 23.81 -15.29 1.29
N CYS A 18 24.45 -14.17 1.66
CA CYS A 18 24.59 -13.76 3.06
C CYS A 18 23.20 -13.71 3.75
N PRO A 19 23.07 -14.29 4.96
CA PRO A 19 21.82 -14.23 5.70
C PRO A 19 21.52 -12.79 6.07
N LEU A 20 20.48 -12.24 5.47
CA LEU A 20 19.90 -10.96 5.81
C LEU A 20 18.51 -11.21 6.40
N ARG A 21 18.10 -10.33 7.31
CA ARG A 21 16.76 -10.32 7.89
C ARG A 21 16.18 -8.92 7.84
N SER A 22 14.85 -8.85 7.88
CA SER A 22 14.10 -7.61 8.01
C SER A 22 14.44 -6.90 9.32
N PHE A 23 14.27 -5.58 9.34
CA PHE A 23 14.43 -4.78 10.56
C PHE A 23 13.33 -5.15 11.56
N THR A 24 13.69 -5.31 12.83
CA THR A 24 12.70 -5.35 13.91
C THR A 24 12.11 -3.95 14.13
N PRO A 25 10.93 -3.83 14.76
CA PRO A 25 10.36 -2.51 15.08
C PRO A 25 11.31 -1.60 15.86
N LYS A 26 12.09 -2.15 16.80
CA LYS A 26 13.08 -1.40 17.58
C LYS A 26 14.23 -0.89 16.72
N GLU A 27 14.70 -1.69 15.76
CA GLU A 27 15.80 -1.29 14.87
C GLU A 27 15.32 -0.28 13.82
N ALA A 28 14.11 -0.44 13.28
CA ALA A 28 13.51 0.55 12.40
C ALA A 28 13.36 1.91 13.11
N ALA A 29 12.90 1.91 14.36
CA ALA A 29 12.84 3.11 15.20
C ALA A 29 14.24 3.73 15.45
N ALA A 30 15.27 2.90 15.65
CA ALA A 30 16.63 3.38 15.82
C ALA A 30 17.18 4.05 14.53
N VAL A 31 16.86 3.50 13.35
CA VAL A 31 17.20 4.12 12.07
C VAL A 31 16.51 5.48 11.92
N ILE A 32 15.21 5.57 12.24
CA ILE A 32 14.48 6.84 12.22
C ILE A 32 15.17 7.88 13.12
N ALA A 33 15.49 7.50 14.35
CA ALA A 33 16.17 8.38 15.31
C ALA A 33 17.58 8.78 14.85
N GLN A 34 18.31 7.89 14.17
CA GLN A 34 19.65 8.17 13.66
C GLN A 34 19.64 9.17 12.49
N VAL A 35 18.61 9.13 11.65
CA VAL A 35 18.49 9.97 10.45
C VAL A 35 17.91 11.35 10.76
N ALA A 36 17.04 11.47 11.77
CA ALA A 36 16.37 12.73 12.11
C ALA A 36 17.32 13.93 12.34
N PRO A 37 18.48 13.81 13.02
CA PRO A 37 19.42 14.93 13.17
C PRO A 37 20.02 15.41 11.84
N TRP A 38 20.26 14.49 10.90
CA TRP A 38 20.74 14.85 9.56
C TRP A 38 19.69 15.62 8.77
N GLN A 39 18.44 15.15 8.82
CA GLN A 39 17.32 15.84 8.18
C GLN A 39 17.13 17.25 8.74
N HIS A 40 17.26 17.42 10.05
CA HIS A 40 17.19 18.73 10.69
C HIS A 40 18.34 19.64 10.25
N LYS A 41 19.58 19.15 10.33
CA LYS A 41 20.77 19.88 9.89
C LYS A 41 20.65 20.34 8.44
N PHE A 42 20.22 19.46 7.54
CA PHE A 42 20.09 19.81 6.12
C PHE A 42 18.97 20.82 5.87
N ARG A 43 17.86 20.77 6.62
CA ARG A 43 16.83 21.81 6.54
C ARG A 43 17.37 23.18 6.94
N GLU A 44 18.20 23.26 7.97
CA GLU A 44 18.82 24.52 8.39
C GLU A 44 19.84 25.05 7.39
N GLU A 45 20.67 24.17 6.81
CA GLU A 45 21.75 24.56 5.89
C GLU A 45 21.25 24.83 4.46
N TYR A 46 20.26 24.08 3.97
CA TYR A 46 19.86 24.05 2.55
C TYR A 46 18.37 24.30 2.32
N GLY A 47 17.57 24.46 3.37
CA GLY A 47 16.11 24.63 3.28
C GLY A 47 15.32 23.32 3.08
N GLU A 48 15.99 22.18 2.92
CA GLU A 48 15.38 20.88 2.66
C GLU A 48 16.07 19.74 3.40
N ALA A 49 15.37 18.62 3.62
CA ALA A 49 15.93 17.50 4.39
C ALA A 49 17.04 16.74 3.67
N LEU A 50 17.11 16.77 2.33
CA LEU A 50 18.01 16.04 1.42
C LEU A 50 18.07 14.51 1.57
N VAL A 51 17.81 13.97 2.76
CA VAL A 51 17.82 12.55 3.12
C VAL A 51 16.42 12.16 3.58
N TYR A 52 15.88 11.10 2.99
CA TYR A 52 14.53 10.65 3.25
C TYR A 52 14.50 9.14 3.51
N LEU A 53 13.73 8.72 4.51
CA LEU A 53 13.52 7.31 4.82
C LEU A 53 12.36 6.77 3.98
N ALA A 54 12.48 5.53 3.51
CA ALA A 54 11.35 4.81 2.96
C ALA A 54 10.22 4.67 3.98
N ASP A 55 8.97 4.68 3.50
CA ASP A 55 7.76 4.52 4.33
C ASP A 55 7.80 3.21 5.14
N GLU A 56 8.49 2.20 4.61
CA GLU A 56 8.70 0.91 5.27
C GLU A 56 9.34 1.04 6.66
N PHE A 57 10.25 2.00 6.88
CA PHE A 57 10.82 2.21 8.22
C PHE A 57 9.78 2.69 9.22
N TYR A 58 8.92 3.64 8.83
CA TYR A 58 7.84 4.14 9.69
C TYR A 58 6.80 3.05 9.97
N LEU A 59 6.39 2.32 8.93
CA LEU A 59 5.45 1.21 9.05
C LEU A 59 6.01 0.06 9.90
N ALA A 60 7.28 -0.30 9.74
CA ALA A 60 7.94 -1.34 10.53
C ALA A 60 8.12 -0.94 11.99
N ALA A 61 8.44 0.33 12.26
CA ALA A 61 8.56 0.88 13.61
C ALA A 61 7.20 1.07 14.31
N GLY A 62 6.09 1.05 13.58
CA GLY A 62 4.79 1.49 14.09
C GLY A 62 4.77 2.99 14.43
N ALA A 63 5.62 3.76 13.76
CA ALA A 63 5.73 5.21 13.93
C ALA A 63 4.66 5.93 13.10
N ALA A 64 4.34 7.16 13.50
CA ALA A 64 3.51 8.03 12.67
C ALA A 64 4.21 8.34 11.34
N ILE A 65 3.42 8.39 10.26
CA ILE A 65 3.91 8.80 8.95
C ILE A 65 4.16 10.31 8.98
N PRO A 66 5.36 10.80 8.61
CA PRO A 66 5.65 12.23 8.56
C PRO A 66 4.63 13.03 7.76
N ASP A 67 4.46 14.31 8.10
CA ASP A 67 3.53 15.23 7.41
C ASP A 67 3.98 15.53 5.98
N TYR A 68 3.08 16.11 5.17
CA TYR A 68 3.33 16.39 3.76
C TYR A 68 4.62 17.19 3.52
N ASP A 69 4.82 18.28 4.26
CA ASP A 69 5.98 19.16 4.15
C ASP A 69 7.31 18.46 4.47
N HIS A 70 7.28 17.32 5.17
CA HIS A 70 8.48 16.53 5.42
C HIS A 70 9.15 16.08 4.11
N TYR A 71 8.37 15.84 3.06
CA TYR A 71 8.82 15.22 1.82
C TYR A 71 9.21 16.21 0.73
N ALA A 72 9.08 17.53 0.97
CA ALA A 72 9.21 18.56 -0.07
C ALA A 72 8.35 18.21 -1.31
N ASP A 73 8.92 18.25 -2.51
CA ASP A 73 8.23 17.85 -3.75
C ASP A 73 8.31 16.33 -4.04
N PHE A 74 8.43 15.51 -3.00
CA PHE A 74 8.47 14.05 -3.07
C PHE A 74 9.52 13.48 -4.05
N PRO A 75 10.81 13.88 -3.94
CA PRO A 75 11.82 13.58 -4.96
C PRO A 75 12.27 12.12 -5.02
N GLN A 76 11.70 11.24 -4.20
CA GLN A 76 12.12 9.84 -4.01
C GLN A 76 10.92 8.86 -4.00
N LEU A 77 9.77 9.24 -4.58
CA LEU A 77 8.56 8.41 -4.66
C LEU A 77 8.82 7.00 -5.20
N GLU A 78 9.60 6.89 -6.27
CA GLU A 78 9.95 5.61 -6.91
C GLU A 78 10.73 4.68 -5.98
N ASN A 79 11.39 5.23 -4.95
CA ASN A 79 12.16 4.48 -3.95
C ASN A 79 11.35 4.20 -2.67
N GLY A 80 10.02 4.33 -2.73
CA GLY A 80 9.14 4.02 -1.60
C GLY A 80 9.14 5.07 -0.50
N VAL A 81 9.51 6.32 -0.82
CA VAL A 81 9.53 7.45 0.11
C VAL A 81 8.31 8.33 -0.12
N GLY A 82 7.44 8.47 0.88
CA GLY A 82 6.30 9.39 0.87
C GLY A 82 5.07 8.89 0.11
N LEU A 83 5.06 7.63 -0.37
CA LEU A 83 3.91 7.02 -1.03
C LEU A 83 2.68 7.01 -0.12
N VAL A 84 2.86 6.65 1.15
CA VAL A 84 1.79 6.56 2.15
C VAL A 84 1.22 7.94 2.43
N ARG A 85 2.08 8.95 2.64
CA ARG A 85 1.62 10.32 2.87
C ARG A 85 0.85 10.85 1.66
N LEU A 86 1.39 10.69 0.46
CA LEU A 86 0.73 11.13 -0.76
C LEU A 86 -0.62 10.42 -0.98
N PHE A 87 -0.70 9.12 -0.66
CA PHE A 87 -1.94 8.37 -0.69
C PHE A 87 -2.97 8.95 0.28
N MET A 88 -2.57 9.20 1.54
CA MET A 88 -3.46 9.75 2.58
C MET A 88 -4.01 11.13 2.19
N GLU A 89 -3.18 12.04 1.65
CA GLU A 89 -3.66 13.36 1.23
C GLU A 89 -4.71 13.27 0.11
N LYS A 90 -4.46 12.44 -0.91
CA LYS A 90 -5.40 12.21 -2.00
C LYS A 90 -6.68 11.54 -1.51
N TRP A 91 -6.56 10.56 -0.61
CA TRP A 91 -7.70 9.90 0.01
C TRP A 91 -8.59 10.89 0.76
N GLU A 92 -8.01 11.76 1.60
CA GLU A 92 -8.77 12.75 2.34
C GLU A 92 -9.47 13.76 1.43
N ALA A 93 -8.78 14.25 0.39
CA ALA A 93 -9.38 15.16 -0.59
C ALA A 93 -10.55 14.52 -1.35
N ALA A 94 -10.46 13.22 -1.64
CA ALA A 94 -11.48 12.45 -2.33
C ALA A 94 -12.67 12.13 -1.42
N ARG A 95 -12.38 11.76 -0.16
CA ARG A 95 -13.37 11.39 0.85
C ARG A 95 -14.34 12.53 1.17
N GLN A 96 -13.90 13.78 1.08
CA GLN A 96 -14.75 14.96 1.28
C GLN A 96 -15.93 15.05 0.29
N ARG A 97 -15.88 14.32 -0.83
CA ARG A 97 -16.91 14.32 -1.87
C ARG A 97 -17.86 13.12 -1.79
N LEU A 98 -17.71 12.27 -0.77
CA LEU A 98 -18.54 11.07 -0.64
C LEU A 98 -20.00 11.43 -0.30
N PRO A 99 -20.97 10.66 -0.82
CA PRO A 99 -22.36 10.83 -0.43
C PRO A 99 -22.57 10.41 1.03
N ALA A 100 -23.63 10.94 1.67
CA ALA A 100 -24.00 10.51 3.02
C ALA A 100 -24.55 9.07 3.06
N SER A 101 -25.16 8.59 1.98
CA SER A 101 -25.82 7.29 1.90
C SER A 101 -25.84 6.77 0.46
N LEU A 102 -25.81 5.45 0.29
CA LEU A 102 -26.07 4.77 -0.97
C LEU A 102 -27.54 4.37 -1.09
N ALA A 103 -28.08 4.36 -2.31
CA ALA A 103 -29.49 4.01 -2.56
C ALA A 103 -29.82 2.54 -2.21
N GLN A 104 -28.82 1.65 -2.26
CA GLN A 104 -28.95 0.24 -1.89
C GLN A 104 -27.77 -0.19 -1.02
N PRO A 105 -27.97 -1.14 -0.08
CA PRO A 105 -26.87 -1.76 0.66
C PRO A 105 -25.82 -2.35 -0.27
N ARG A 106 -24.56 -2.07 0.02
CA ARG A 106 -23.42 -2.44 -0.79
C ARG A 106 -22.26 -2.90 0.10
N LYS A 107 -21.68 -4.04 -0.24
CA LYS A 107 -20.56 -4.67 0.46
C LYS A 107 -19.38 -4.83 -0.51
N VAL A 108 -18.26 -4.18 -0.25
CA VAL A 108 -17.09 -4.25 -1.15
C VAL A 108 -15.86 -4.69 -0.39
N SER A 109 -15.09 -5.59 -0.99
CA SER A 109 -13.80 -6.02 -0.47
C SER A 109 -12.65 -5.30 -1.19
N VAL A 110 -11.71 -4.77 -0.44
CA VAL A 110 -10.49 -4.10 -0.93
C VAL A 110 -9.30 -4.99 -0.61
N VAL A 111 -8.48 -5.29 -1.60
CA VAL A 111 -7.27 -6.10 -1.45
C VAL A 111 -6.05 -5.22 -1.25
N ALA A 112 -5.18 -5.61 -0.31
CA ALA A 112 -3.90 -4.93 -0.08
C ALA A 112 -2.83 -5.90 0.46
N GLY A 113 -1.56 -5.56 0.28
CA GLY A 113 -0.45 -6.23 0.98
C GLY A 113 -0.37 -5.80 2.45
N PRO A 114 0.37 -6.53 3.30
CA PRO A 114 0.44 -6.26 4.74
C PRO A 114 0.83 -4.82 5.12
N SER A 115 1.76 -4.21 4.38
CA SER A 115 2.22 -2.84 4.67
C SER A 115 1.14 -1.81 4.39
N ALA A 116 0.48 -1.87 3.22
CA ALA A 116 -0.60 -0.94 2.90
C ALA A 116 -1.86 -1.22 3.74
N ALA A 117 -2.10 -2.47 4.16
CA ALA A 117 -3.24 -2.80 5.00
C ALA A 117 -3.24 -2.04 6.35
N ARG A 118 -2.06 -1.76 6.92
CA ARG A 118 -1.91 -0.94 8.13
C ARG A 118 -2.38 0.51 7.94
N VAL A 119 -2.28 1.01 6.71
CA VAL A 119 -2.72 2.36 6.34
C VAL A 119 -4.19 2.36 5.94
N LEU A 120 -4.62 1.38 5.13
CA LEU A 120 -5.98 1.32 4.60
C LEU A 120 -7.02 0.95 5.66
N ALA A 121 -6.68 0.13 6.65
CA ALA A 121 -7.63 -0.30 7.68
C ALA A 121 -8.31 0.88 8.41
N PRO A 122 -7.57 1.85 9.00
CA PRO A 122 -8.19 3.01 9.61
C PRO A 122 -8.94 3.89 8.59
N LEU A 123 -8.38 4.11 7.40
CA LEU A 123 -9.02 4.93 6.36
C LEU A 123 -10.38 4.38 5.91
N LEU A 124 -10.49 3.07 5.76
CA LEU A 124 -11.75 2.39 5.41
C LEU A 124 -12.75 2.41 6.57
N ALA A 125 -12.28 2.28 7.82
CA ALA A 125 -13.12 2.34 9.01
C ALA A 125 -13.71 3.74 9.26
N GLU A 126 -13.05 4.77 8.75
CA GLU A 126 -13.51 6.16 8.84
C GLU A 126 -14.59 6.51 7.79
N LEU A 127 -14.90 5.62 6.85
CA LEU A 127 -15.98 5.85 5.89
C LEU A 127 -17.35 5.77 6.59
N THR A 128 -18.10 6.87 6.59
CA THR A 128 -19.40 7.00 7.27
C THR A 128 -20.60 6.96 6.32
N VAL A 129 -20.44 6.36 5.14
CA VAL A 129 -21.50 6.29 4.12
C VAL A 129 -22.54 5.25 4.55
N GLU A 130 -23.78 5.67 4.78
CA GLU A 130 -24.88 4.74 5.08
C GLU A 130 -25.10 3.79 3.89
N ASN A 131 -25.51 2.56 4.19
CA ASN A 131 -25.65 1.46 3.22
C ASN A 131 -24.33 0.99 2.57
N LEU A 132 -23.16 1.47 3.04
CA LEU A 132 -21.86 0.94 2.61
C LEU A 132 -21.24 0.05 3.70
N THR A 133 -20.69 -1.08 3.30
CA THR A 133 -19.80 -1.91 4.14
C THR A 133 -18.54 -2.20 3.35
N THR A 134 -17.39 -1.79 3.87
CA THR A 134 -16.09 -2.13 3.30
C THR A 134 -15.43 -3.25 4.09
N ARG A 135 -14.66 -4.10 3.42
CA ARG A 135 -13.79 -5.09 4.07
C ARG A 135 -12.41 -5.01 3.47
N LEU A 136 -11.41 -5.07 4.33
CA LEU A 136 -10.02 -5.16 3.88
C LEU A 136 -9.60 -6.64 3.89
N ILE A 137 -9.12 -7.12 2.74
CA ILE A 137 -8.53 -8.45 2.58
C ILE A 137 -7.03 -8.27 2.42
N THR A 138 -6.29 -8.54 3.49
CA THR A 138 -4.82 -8.55 3.46
C THR A 138 -4.33 -9.84 2.80
N VAL A 139 -3.57 -9.72 1.72
CA VAL A 139 -2.98 -10.85 0.99
C VAL A 139 -1.50 -10.96 1.33
N GLU A 140 -1.08 -12.10 1.88
CA GLU A 140 0.32 -12.40 2.13
C GLU A 140 1.02 -12.87 0.85
N ASN A 141 2.25 -12.43 0.62
CA ASN A 141 3.01 -12.76 -0.59
C ASN A 141 3.70 -14.12 -0.45
N ARG A 142 3.05 -15.21 -0.86
CA ARG A 142 3.68 -16.55 -0.81
C ARG A 142 4.57 -16.77 -2.04
N PHE A 143 4.31 -16.07 -3.14
CA PHE A 143 5.10 -16.19 -4.35
C PHE A 143 6.54 -15.70 -4.17
N PHE A 144 6.77 -14.52 -3.59
CA PHE A 144 8.11 -14.00 -3.28
C PHE A 144 8.54 -14.22 -1.84
N GLY A 145 7.64 -14.67 -0.95
CA GLY A 145 7.91 -14.96 0.46
C GLY A 145 7.28 -13.94 1.39
N GLU A 146 6.82 -14.38 2.57
CA GLU A 146 5.95 -13.58 3.46
C GLU A 146 6.62 -12.33 4.04
N GLU A 147 7.96 -12.26 4.00
CA GLU A 147 8.73 -11.04 4.32
C GLU A 147 8.48 -9.91 3.31
N VAL A 148 8.01 -10.23 2.10
CA VAL A 148 7.62 -9.25 1.09
C VAL A 148 6.22 -8.72 1.41
N THR A 149 6.18 -7.57 2.05
CA THR A 149 4.95 -6.96 2.58
C THR A 149 4.34 -5.87 1.68
N ALA A 150 5.05 -5.47 0.62
CA ALA A 150 4.64 -4.42 -0.29
C ALA A 150 3.49 -4.87 -1.22
N THR A 151 2.47 -4.02 -1.34
CA THR A 151 1.30 -4.29 -2.19
C THR A 151 1.64 -4.44 -3.67
N GLY A 152 2.62 -3.67 -4.18
CA GLY A 152 3.03 -3.73 -5.58
C GLY A 152 3.70 -5.05 -6.01
N LEU A 153 3.98 -5.93 -5.05
CA LEU A 153 4.60 -7.24 -5.32
C LEU A 153 3.62 -8.41 -5.16
N LEU A 154 2.33 -8.13 -4.91
CA LEU A 154 1.30 -9.16 -4.90
C LEU A 154 1.19 -9.85 -6.26
N THR A 155 0.89 -11.14 -6.23
CA THR A 155 0.74 -11.97 -7.43
C THR A 155 -0.69 -12.41 -7.63
N GLY A 156 -1.06 -12.76 -8.85
CA GLY A 156 -2.41 -13.22 -9.15
C GLY A 156 -2.76 -14.48 -8.37
N GLN A 157 -1.82 -15.43 -8.24
CA GLN A 157 -2.01 -16.67 -7.50
C GLN A 157 -2.24 -16.43 -6.01
N ASP A 158 -1.47 -15.53 -5.38
CA ASP A 158 -1.65 -15.18 -3.96
C ASP A 158 -3.03 -14.55 -3.72
N ILE A 159 -3.48 -13.68 -4.64
CA ILE A 159 -4.82 -13.07 -4.58
C ILE A 159 -5.89 -14.14 -4.74
N ILE A 160 -5.82 -14.98 -5.76
CA ILE A 160 -6.78 -16.06 -6.01
C ILE A 160 -6.93 -16.94 -4.77
N ASP A 161 -5.81 -17.37 -4.18
CA ASP A 161 -5.82 -18.27 -3.03
C ASP A 161 -6.42 -17.63 -1.77
N LYS A 162 -6.21 -16.32 -1.58
CA LYS A 162 -6.84 -15.59 -0.48
C LYS A 162 -8.34 -15.42 -0.69
N LEU A 163 -8.78 -15.10 -1.92
CA LEU A 163 -10.17 -14.79 -2.21
C LEU A 163 -11.08 -16.02 -2.27
N LYS A 164 -10.57 -17.21 -2.62
CA LYS A 164 -11.34 -18.47 -2.74
C LYS A 164 -12.23 -18.80 -1.54
N ASN A 165 -11.81 -18.43 -0.33
CA ASN A 165 -12.49 -18.79 0.93
C ASN A 165 -13.00 -17.57 1.71
N ALA A 166 -13.00 -16.38 1.11
CA ALA A 166 -13.38 -15.15 1.77
C ALA A 166 -14.83 -14.76 1.44
N ASP A 167 -15.48 -14.07 2.39
CA ASP A 167 -16.74 -13.38 2.12
C ASP A 167 -16.44 -12.06 1.40
N LEU A 168 -16.65 -12.06 0.09
CA LEU A 168 -16.23 -10.97 -0.81
C LEU A 168 -17.24 -9.82 -0.89
N GLY A 169 -18.50 -10.05 -0.51
CA GLY A 169 -19.58 -9.10 -0.75
C GLY A 169 -20.03 -9.07 -2.22
N ASP A 170 -20.23 -7.87 -2.74
CA ASP A 170 -20.77 -7.60 -4.08
C ASP A 170 -19.66 -7.40 -5.12
N ALA A 171 -18.46 -6.99 -4.71
CA ALA A 171 -17.30 -6.80 -5.59
C ALA A 171 -15.97 -6.85 -4.82
N VAL A 172 -14.90 -7.16 -5.54
CA VAL A 172 -13.51 -7.07 -5.05
C VAL A 172 -12.74 -6.02 -5.85
N ILE A 173 -12.02 -5.16 -5.14
CA ILE A 173 -11.11 -4.18 -5.72
C ILE A 173 -9.68 -4.60 -5.41
N ILE A 174 -8.88 -4.78 -6.46
CA ILE A 174 -7.45 -5.09 -6.38
C ILE A 174 -6.60 -3.85 -6.67
N PRO A 175 -5.38 -3.78 -6.11
CA PRO A 175 -4.52 -2.61 -6.27
C PRO A 175 -3.78 -2.69 -7.61
N GLY A 176 -4.00 -1.71 -8.49
CA GLY A 176 -3.38 -1.65 -9.82
C GLY A 176 -1.86 -1.55 -9.79
N ILE A 177 -1.27 -1.07 -8.69
CA ILE A 177 0.19 -1.07 -8.48
C ILE A 177 0.82 -2.47 -8.42
N SER A 178 0.01 -3.53 -8.28
CA SER A 178 0.47 -4.93 -8.37
C SER A 178 0.60 -5.46 -9.80
N LEU A 179 0.19 -4.67 -10.79
CA LEU A 179 0.23 -5.00 -12.21
C LEU A 179 1.46 -4.38 -12.87
N ARG A 180 1.98 -5.05 -13.91
CA ARG A 180 3.05 -4.52 -14.75
C ARG A 180 2.57 -3.24 -15.44
N GLN A 181 3.42 -2.22 -15.51
CA GLN A 181 3.02 -0.95 -16.09
C GLN A 181 2.67 -1.10 -17.58
N GLY A 182 1.43 -0.74 -17.95
CA GLY A 182 0.93 -0.83 -19.32
C GLY A 182 0.29 -2.17 -19.69
N ASP A 183 0.37 -3.18 -18.82
CA ASP A 183 -0.18 -4.52 -19.04
C ASP A 183 -1.07 -4.92 -17.85
N GLU A 184 -2.28 -5.43 -18.08
CA GLU A 184 -3.16 -5.98 -17.03
C GLU A 184 -2.67 -7.36 -16.53
N VAL A 185 -1.39 -7.45 -16.17
CA VAL A 185 -0.64 -8.69 -15.90
C VAL A 185 0.13 -8.57 -14.60
N PHE A 186 0.02 -9.59 -13.74
CA PHE A 186 0.76 -9.70 -12.49
C PHE A 186 2.20 -10.20 -12.69
N LEU A 187 3.01 -10.19 -11.63
CA LEU A 187 4.40 -10.66 -11.70
C LEU A 187 4.54 -12.16 -11.96
N ASP A 188 3.49 -12.96 -11.70
CA ASP A 188 3.39 -14.40 -11.96
C ASP A 188 2.73 -14.73 -13.31
N ASP A 189 2.70 -13.76 -14.23
CA ASP A 189 2.18 -13.87 -15.61
C ASP A 189 0.67 -14.15 -15.74
N LEU A 190 -0.08 -14.16 -14.63
CA LEU A 190 -1.54 -14.16 -14.67
C LEU A 190 -2.07 -12.79 -15.09
N THR A 191 -3.14 -12.78 -15.89
CA THR A 191 -3.86 -11.54 -16.22
C THR A 191 -4.93 -11.20 -15.19
N VAL A 192 -5.40 -9.95 -15.16
CA VAL A 192 -6.58 -9.55 -14.39
C VAL A 192 -7.80 -10.42 -14.76
N ALA A 193 -7.96 -10.76 -16.05
CA ALA A 193 -9.02 -11.63 -16.52
C ALA A 193 -8.91 -13.06 -15.98
N ASP A 194 -7.69 -13.61 -15.87
CA ASP A 194 -7.47 -14.93 -15.29
C ASP A 194 -7.86 -14.97 -13.81
N VAL A 195 -7.50 -13.92 -13.05
CA VAL A 195 -7.89 -13.78 -11.65
C VAL A 195 -9.41 -13.62 -11.53
N ALA A 196 -10.02 -12.73 -12.32
CA ALA A 196 -11.46 -12.49 -12.32
C ALA A 196 -12.25 -13.77 -12.62
N ALA A 197 -11.78 -14.62 -13.54
CA ALA A 197 -12.40 -15.90 -13.85
C ALA A 197 -12.38 -16.92 -12.69
N LYS A 198 -11.57 -16.69 -11.65
CA LYS A 198 -11.48 -17.52 -10.44
C LYS A 198 -12.16 -16.91 -9.22
N VAL A 199 -12.73 -15.71 -9.34
CA VAL A 199 -13.39 -14.98 -8.25
C VAL A 199 -14.90 -14.96 -8.52
N PRO A 200 -15.75 -15.28 -7.51
CA PRO A 200 -17.21 -15.42 -7.72
C PRO A 200 -17.97 -14.09 -7.85
N VAL A 201 -17.28 -12.95 -7.72
CA VAL A 201 -17.86 -11.60 -7.78
C VAL A 201 -17.06 -10.74 -8.76
N PRO A 202 -17.64 -9.64 -9.29
CA PRO A 202 -16.90 -8.69 -10.10
C PRO A 202 -15.59 -8.25 -9.46
N LEU A 203 -14.51 -8.36 -10.24
CA LEU A 203 -13.18 -7.89 -9.86
C LEU A 203 -12.88 -6.60 -10.60
N GLN A 204 -12.38 -5.61 -9.87
CA GLN A 204 -12.00 -4.31 -10.41
C GLN A 204 -10.62 -3.91 -9.95
N VAL A 205 -9.96 -3.06 -10.74
CA VAL A 205 -8.63 -2.53 -10.45
C VAL A 205 -8.75 -1.07 -10.05
N ALA A 206 -8.06 -0.63 -9.00
CA ALA A 206 -7.90 0.79 -8.66
C ALA A 206 -6.42 1.18 -8.61
N TYR A 207 -6.04 2.25 -9.29
CA TYR A 207 -4.66 2.72 -9.41
C TYR A 207 -4.31 3.82 -8.40
N ASP A 208 -5.31 4.55 -7.90
CA ASP A 208 -5.11 5.64 -6.95
C ASP A 208 -6.27 5.74 -5.92
N PRO A 209 -6.15 6.59 -4.88
CA PRO A 209 -7.19 6.75 -3.86
C PRO A 209 -8.55 7.23 -4.38
N GLU A 210 -8.57 8.08 -5.41
CA GLU A 210 -9.81 8.63 -5.97
C GLU A 210 -10.59 7.52 -6.68
N GLU A 211 -9.89 6.77 -7.54
CA GLU A 211 -10.46 5.63 -8.24
C GLU A 211 -10.88 4.51 -7.26
N LEU A 212 -10.10 4.27 -6.20
CA LEU A 212 -10.47 3.30 -5.17
C LEU A 212 -11.80 3.68 -4.50
N LEU A 213 -11.97 4.94 -4.10
CA LEU A 213 -13.21 5.42 -3.50
C LEU A 213 -14.38 5.38 -4.48
N GLU A 214 -14.16 5.76 -5.74
CA GLU A 214 -15.18 5.67 -6.80
C GLU A 214 -15.69 4.23 -6.95
N LYS A 215 -14.79 3.26 -7.02
CA LYS A 215 -15.15 1.84 -7.14
C LYS A 215 -15.79 1.30 -5.87
N ILE A 216 -15.38 1.76 -4.70
CA ILE A 216 -16.07 1.39 -3.45
C ILE A 216 -17.57 1.78 -3.52
N LEU A 217 -17.89 2.93 -4.10
CA LEU A 217 -19.28 3.42 -4.18
C LEU A 217 -20.08 2.80 -5.34
N TYR A 218 -19.49 2.64 -6.52
CA TYR A 218 -20.24 2.44 -7.76
C TYR A 218 -19.90 1.16 -8.54
N ALA A 219 -18.94 0.35 -8.08
CA ALA A 219 -18.45 -0.83 -8.80
C ALA A 219 -19.50 -1.91 -9.14
#